data_AF-A0A848TM01-F1
#
_entry.id   AF-A0A848TM01-F1
#
_cell.length_a   1.000
_cell.length_b   1.000
_cell.length_c   1.000
_cell.angle_alpha   90.00
_cell.angle_beta   90.00
_cell.angle_gamma   90.00
#
_symmetry.space_group_name_H-M   'P 1'
#
loop_
_entity.id
_entity.type
_entity.pdbx_description
1 polymer ?
#
loop_
_entity_poly.entity_id
_entity_poly.type
_entity_poly.pdbx_seq_one_letter_code
_entity_poly.pdbx_strand_id
1 'polypeptide(L)'
;GGGRKLADRAVVLDPDGPVRGFAPHALNDEVVIEYISHTSTIVIRSETVEDIRFDPDLRNACEDRMFWMMVALKGARIAISWRCNVDCGKGFNLFFDAFDWDSHGTIERLGCQLLFAEKLMRHDAMTPRRMAFAQSRAARSRRAYSFLFVRMLLHLRRPPFRTFRRLIAVDPLLPIRMPVHFLRTYLDRRPEARQF
;
A
#
# COMPACT_ATOMS: atom_id res chain seq x y z
N GLY A 1 -18.93 -7.81 11.42
CA GLY A 1 -18.42 -9.19 11.37
C GLY A 1 -16.93 -9.36 11.68
N GLY A 2 -16.06 -8.38 11.40
CA GLY A 2 -14.60 -8.50 11.59
C GLY A 2 -14.08 -8.18 13.00
N GLY A 3 -14.58 -7.12 13.65
CA GLY A 3 -14.08 -6.69 14.96
C GLY A 3 -14.22 -7.73 16.08
N ARG A 4 -15.26 -8.57 16.05
CA ARG A 4 -15.48 -9.62 17.05
C ARG A 4 -14.42 -10.73 16.96
N LYS A 5 -14.06 -11.15 15.75
CA LYS A 5 -12.99 -12.14 15.51
C LYS A 5 -11.60 -11.65 15.95
N LEU A 6 -11.35 -10.35 15.86
CA LEU A 6 -10.10 -9.75 16.38
C LEU A 6 -10.09 -9.70 17.90
N ALA A 7 -11.24 -9.38 18.52
CA ALA A 7 -11.37 -9.37 19.97
C ALA A 7 -11.08 -10.74 20.59
N ASP A 8 -11.49 -11.83 19.93
CA ASP A 8 -11.28 -13.21 20.41
C ASP A 8 -9.80 -13.65 20.38
N ARG A 9 -8.96 -13.00 19.56
CA ARG A 9 -7.52 -13.28 19.43
C ARG A 9 -6.65 -12.39 20.33
N ALA A 10 -7.28 -11.51 21.10
CA ALA A 10 -6.59 -10.49 21.86
C ALA A 10 -6.71 -10.73 23.36
N VAL A 11 -5.67 -10.35 24.09
CA VAL A 11 -5.66 -10.31 25.56
C VAL A 11 -5.96 -8.87 25.99
N VAL A 12 -6.82 -8.70 26.99
CA VAL A 12 -7.04 -7.38 27.61
C VAL A 12 -5.79 -7.03 28.40
N LEU A 13 -5.11 -5.94 28.03
CA LEU A 13 -3.87 -5.50 28.68
C LEU A 13 -4.11 -4.44 29.77
N ASP A 14 -5.25 -3.76 29.70
CA ASP A 14 -5.67 -2.73 30.65
C ASP A 14 -6.99 -3.18 31.31
N PRO A 15 -7.06 -3.34 32.65
CA PRO A 15 -8.25 -3.77 33.37
C PRO A 15 -9.48 -2.92 33.11
N ASP A 16 -9.27 -1.62 32.86
CA ASP A 16 -10.35 -0.66 32.63
C ASP A 16 -10.78 -0.59 31.16
N GLY A 17 -10.07 -1.30 30.26
CA GLY A 17 -10.18 -1.13 28.82
C GLY A 17 -9.69 0.25 28.38
N PRO A 18 -9.18 0.43 27.14
CA PRO A 18 -9.61 -0.26 25.94
C PRO A 18 -8.44 -0.88 25.17
N VAL A 19 -7.36 -1.25 25.87
CA VAL A 19 -6.13 -1.76 25.24
C VAL A 19 -6.17 -3.27 25.10
N ARG A 20 -6.06 -3.74 23.86
CA ARG A 20 -6.01 -5.16 23.51
C ARG A 20 -4.66 -5.50 22.90
N GLY A 21 -3.98 -6.49 23.48
CA GLY A 21 -2.70 -7.01 23.05
C GLY A 21 -2.85 -8.26 22.19
N PHE A 22 -1.98 -8.39 21.21
CA PHE A 22 -1.97 -9.50 20.28
C PHE A 22 -0.62 -10.23 20.36
N ALA A 23 -0.66 -11.56 20.27
CA ALA A 23 0.55 -12.37 20.17
C ALA A 23 1.36 -11.98 18.90
N PRO A 24 2.70 -12.22 18.89
CA PRO A 24 3.51 -12.05 17.70
C PRO A 24 2.88 -12.72 16.48
N HIS A 25 2.94 -12.05 15.32
CA HIS A 25 2.37 -12.50 14.05
C HIS A 25 0.84 -12.67 14.01
N ALA A 26 0.14 -12.47 15.13
CA ALA A 26 -1.31 -12.66 15.17
C ALA A 26 -1.99 -11.77 14.13
N LEU A 27 -1.61 -10.50 13.99
CA LEU A 27 -2.26 -9.55 13.08
C LEU A 27 -1.64 -9.44 11.68
N ASN A 28 -0.76 -10.36 11.28
CA ASN A 28 -0.04 -10.22 10.02
C ASN A 28 -0.97 -10.11 8.79
N ASP A 29 -2.04 -10.91 8.75
CA ASP A 29 -2.98 -10.86 7.63
C ASP A 29 -3.73 -9.52 7.58
N GLU A 30 -4.18 -9.03 8.73
CA GLU A 30 -4.92 -7.77 8.84
C GLU A 30 -4.02 -6.58 8.49
N VAL A 31 -2.78 -6.56 8.97
CA VAL A 31 -1.82 -5.49 8.63
C VAL A 31 -1.51 -5.49 7.13
N VAL A 32 -1.28 -6.66 6.54
CA VAL A 32 -0.92 -6.79 5.11
C VAL A 32 -2.11 -6.45 4.21
N ILE A 33 -3.30 -7.00 4.49
CA ILE A 33 -4.46 -6.95 3.59
C ILE A 33 -5.31 -5.71 3.86
N GLU A 34 -5.67 -5.48 5.13
CA GLU A 34 -6.69 -4.50 5.52
C GLU A 34 -6.10 -3.11 5.84
N TYR A 35 -4.80 -3.03 6.16
CA TYR A 35 -4.13 -1.79 6.58
C TYR A 35 -4.82 -1.13 7.78
N ILE A 36 -4.54 -1.67 8.96
CA ILE A 36 -5.31 -1.41 10.18
C ILE A 36 -4.98 -0.12 10.93
N SER A 37 -3.97 0.64 10.51
CA SER A 37 -3.56 1.87 11.20
C SER A 37 -2.93 2.91 10.29
N HIS A 38 -3.23 4.18 10.55
CA HIS A 38 -2.52 5.31 9.99
C HIS A 38 -1.30 5.65 10.88
N THR A 39 -0.21 6.10 10.27
CA THR A 39 1.04 6.42 10.98
C THR A 39 0.86 7.41 12.13
N SER A 40 -0.07 8.36 11.99
CA SER A 40 -0.39 9.38 13.01
C SER A 40 -0.95 8.82 14.32
N THR A 41 -1.25 7.52 14.41
CA THR A 41 -1.83 6.88 15.59
C THR A 41 -0.95 5.78 16.17
N ILE A 42 0.32 5.68 15.75
CA ILE A 42 1.21 4.58 16.14
C ILE A 42 2.29 5.07 17.09
N VAL A 43 2.44 4.37 18.21
CA VAL A 43 3.57 4.50 19.14
C VAL A 43 4.36 3.21 19.08
N ILE A 44 5.68 3.32 19.01
CA ILE A 44 6.58 2.17 18.88
C ILE A 44 7.80 2.32 19.78
N ARG A 45 8.32 1.20 20.30
CA ARG A 45 9.62 1.16 20.96
C ARG A 45 10.72 1.14 19.90
N SER A 46 11.77 1.94 20.08
CA SER A 46 12.89 2.07 19.13
C SER A 46 13.52 0.71 18.80
N GLU A 47 13.73 -0.13 19.80
CA GLU A 47 14.27 -1.50 19.68
C GLU A 47 13.47 -2.39 18.71
N THR A 48 12.17 -2.11 18.51
CA THR A 48 11.31 -2.92 17.61
C THR A 48 11.60 -2.62 16.13
N VAL A 49 12.16 -1.45 15.83
CA VAL A 49 12.36 -0.95 14.45
C VAL A 49 13.82 -0.67 14.12
N GLU A 50 14.76 -1.07 14.98
CA GLU A 50 16.18 -0.73 14.82
C GLU A 50 16.75 -1.15 13.46
N ASP A 51 16.34 -2.31 12.93
CA ASP A 51 16.76 -2.80 11.61
C ASP A 51 15.71 -2.61 10.49
N ILE A 52 14.60 -1.91 10.78
CA ILE A 52 13.54 -1.68 9.79
C ILE A 52 13.60 -0.22 9.37
N ARG A 53 13.64 0.02 8.06
CA ARG A 53 13.69 1.37 7.48
C ARG A 53 12.58 1.54 6.46
N PHE A 54 12.18 2.78 6.27
CA PHE A 54 11.30 3.17 5.18
C PHE A 54 11.97 2.86 3.83
N ASP A 55 11.16 2.42 2.88
CA ASP A 55 11.61 2.10 1.53
C ASP A 55 11.65 3.40 0.68
N PRO A 56 12.83 3.92 0.32
CA PRO A 56 12.96 5.20 -0.38
C PRO A 56 12.41 5.18 -1.81
N ASP A 57 12.06 4.01 -2.35
CA ASP A 57 11.39 3.91 -3.63
C ASP A 57 9.87 4.11 -3.53
N LEU A 58 9.32 4.02 -2.32
CA LEU A 58 7.88 4.17 -2.03
C LEU A 58 7.52 5.55 -1.47
N ARG A 59 8.47 6.50 -1.47
CA ARG A 59 8.31 7.85 -0.89
C ARG A 59 7.02 8.59 -1.29
N ASN A 60 6.52 8.38 -2.51
CA ASN A 60 5.31 9.08 -2.98
C ASN A 60 4.01 8.34 -2.61
N ALA A 61 4.07 7.04 -2.30
CA ALA A 61 2.92 6.27 -1.83
C ALA A 61 3.32 4.91 -1.24
N CYS A 62 2.58 4.46 -0.24
CA CYS A 62 2.72 3.13 0.37
C CYS A 62 4.02 2.89 1.18
N GLU A 63 4.87 3.90 1.37
CA GLU A 63 6.05 3.84 2.26
C GLU A 63 5.68 3.42 3.69
N ASP A 64 4.81 4.19 4.34
CA ASP A 64 4.30 3.89 5.68
C ASP A 64 3.68 2.49 5.78
N ARG A 65 2.85 2.14 4.78
CA ARG A 65 2.20 0.83 4.73
C ARG A 65 3.21 -0.30 4.67
N MET A 66 4.23 -0.18 3.83
CA MET A 66 5.30 -1.17 3.74
C MET A 66 6.03 -1.28 5.08
N PHE A 67 6.39 -0.14 5.69
CA PHE A 67 7.08 -0.11 6.97
C PHE A 67 6.31 -0.87 8.06
N TRP A 68 5.03 -0.55 8.27
CA TRP A 68 4.22 -1.21 9.30
C TRP A 68 4.00 -2.70 9.03
N MET A 69 3.91 -3.09 7.75
CA MET A 69 3.88 -4.49 7.36
C MET A 69 5.18 -5.21 7.72
N MET A 70 6.34 -4.62 7.44
CA MET A 70 7.63 -5.20 7.82
C MET A 70 7.75 -5.37 9.33
N VAL A 71 7.29 -4.39 10.11
CA VAL A 71 7.27 -4.46 11.57
C VAL A 71 6.42 -5.63 12.07
N ALA A 72 5.18 -5.77 11.56
CA ALA A 72 4.31 -6.88 11.94
C ALA A 72 4.89 -8.24 11.52
N LEU A 73 5.38 -8.34 10.28
CA LEU A 73 5.95 -9.57 9.73
C LEU A 73 7.23 -10.01 10.44
N LYS A 74 8.05 -9.08 10.98
CA LYS A 74 9.20 -9.40 11.85
C LYS A 74 8.79 -9.92 13.24
N GLY A 75 7.49 -9.92 13.57
CA GLY A 75 6.98 -10.48 14.81
C GLY A 75 6.81 -9.48 15.94
N ALA A 76 6.67 -8.19 15.61
CA ALA A 76 6.34 -7.20 16.62
C ALA A 76 5.06 -7.59 17.39
N ARG A 77 5.10 -7.42 18.71
CA ARG A 77 3.90 -7.50 19.55
C ARG A 77 3.10 -6.23 19.34
N ILE A 78 1.85 -6.37 18.92
CA ILE A 78 0.97 -5.25 18.59
C ILE A 78 -0.08 -5.11 19.68
N ALA A 79 -0.35 -3.88 20.11
CA ALA A 79 -1.49 -3.55 20.94
C ALA A 79 -2.34 -2.49 20.23
N ILE A 80 -3.65 -2.59 20.35
CA ILE A 80 -4.61 -1.64 19.77
C ILE A 80 -5.42 -1.06 20.92
N SER A 81 -5.56 0.27 20.92
CA SER A 81 -6.41 1.01 21.84
C SER A 81 -7.49 1.73 21.05
N TRP A 82 -8.73 1.65 21.53
CA TRP A 82 -9.86 2.41 20.98
C TRP A 82 -10.06 3.75 21.69
N ARG A 83 -9.17 4.10 22.64
CA ARG A 83 -9.21 5.39 23.32
C ARG A 83 -8.85 6.47 22.31
N CYS A 84 -9.71 7.46 22.16
CA CYS A 84 -9.36 8.67 21.43
C CYS A 84 -8.25 9.39 22.21
N ASN A 85 -7.03 9.36 21.68
CA ASN A 85 -5.87 10.03 22.29
C ASN A 85 -5.52 11.34 21.58
N VAL A 86 -5.99 11.52 20.35
CA VAL A 86 -5.71 12.70 19.51
C VAL A 86 -6.98 13.03 18.73
N ASP A 87 -7.38 14.30 18.79
CA ASP A 87 -8.38 14.86 17.88
C ASP A 87 -7.65 15.50 16.69
N CYS A 88 -7.70 14.82 15.55
CA CYS A 88 -7.17 15.35 14.30
C CYS A 88 -8.19 16.38 13.77
N GLY A 89 -7.88 17.67 13.93
CA GLY A 89 -8.70 18.76 13.40
C GLY A 89 -8.82 18.77 11.87
N LYS A 90 -9.06 19.94 11.26
CA LYS A 90 -9.22 20.03 9.80
C LYS A 90 -7.92 19.65 9.07
N GLY A 91 -7.91 18.50 8.41
CA GLY A 91 -6.82 18.08 7.54
C GLY A 91 -6.78 18.88 6.24
N PHE A 92 -5.57 19.15 5.74
CA PHE A 92 -5.34 19.60 4.38
C PHE A 92 -4.88 18.42 3.52
N ASN A 93 -5.41 18.29 2.31
CA ASN A 93 -5.02 17.21 1.41
C ASN A 93 -3.73 17.59 0.66
N LEU A 94 -2.58 17.09 1.13
CA LEU A 94 -1.29 17.34 0.48
C LEU A 94 -1.20 16.80 -0.96
N PHE A 95 -2.17 16.00 -1.42
CA PHE A 95 -2.19 15.39 -2.74
C PHE A 95 -3.30 15.94 -3.66
N PHE A 96 -3.71 17.21 -3.49
CA PHE A 96 -4.71 17.85 -4.38
C PHE A 96 -4.38 17.69 -5.87
N ASP A 97 -3.09 17.81 -6.23
CA ASP A 97 -2.65 17.68 -7.63
C ASP A 97 -2.70 16.23 -8.15
N ALA A 98 -2.85 15.23 -7.28
CA ALA A 98 -2.93 13.81 -7.65
C ALA A 98 -4.37 13.32 -7.92
N PHE A 99 -5.33 14.25 -8.06
CA PHE A 99 -6.71 13.95 -8.48
C PHE A 99 -6.94 14.16 -9.98
N ASP A 100 -6.04 14.87 -10.67
CA ASP A 100 -6.07 14.95 -12.12
C ASP A 100 -5.37 13.72 -12.71
N TRP A 101 -6.10 12.99 -13.56
CA TRP A 101 -5.63 11.81 -14.27
C TRP A 101 -4.42 12.10 -15.16
N ASP A 102 -4.28 13.34 -15.63
CA ASP A 102 -3.17 13.75 -16.49
C ASP A 102 -1.99 14.36 -15.69
N SER A 103 -2.04 14.32 -14.35
CA SER A 103 -0.97 14.86 -13.49
C SER A 103 0.17 13.89 -13.27
N HIS A 104 1.38 14.45 -13.13
CA HIS A 104 2.58 13.68 -12.80
C HIS A 104 2.44 12.96 -11.45
N GLY A 105 1.85 13.64 -10.46
CA GLY A 105 1.65 13.10 -9.12
C GLY A 105 0.77 11.85 -9.11
N THR A 106 -0.25 11.79 -9.97
CA THR A 106 -1.12 10.62 -10.11
C THR A 106 -0.35 9.41 -10.63
N ILE A 107 0.47 9.59 -11.68
CA ILE A 107 1.26 8.49 -12.28
C ILE A 107 2.35 8.03 -11.30
N GLU A 108 3.01 8.95 -10.60
CA GLU A 108 4.00 8.59 -9.58
C GLU A 108 3.38 7.79 -8.44
N ARG A 109 2.22 8.21 -7.94
CA ARG A 109 1.48 7.51 -6.89
C ARG A 109 1.09 6.09 -7.33
N LEU A 110 0.56 5.94 -8.55
CA LEU A 110 0.23 4.62 -9.10
C LEU A 110 1.47 3.75 -9.32
N GLY A 111 2.59 4.36 -9.75
CA GLY A 111 3.85 3.66 -9.89
C GLY A 111 4.39 3.14 -8.56
N CYS A 112 4.31 3.92 -7.48
CA CYS A 112 4.64 3.45 -6.14
C CYS A 112 3.68 2.35 -5.66
N GLN A 113 2.37 2.42 -5.97
CA GLN A 113 1.43 1.34 -5.64
C GLN A 113 1.76 0.02 -6.36
N LEU A 114 2.14 0.10 -7.64
CA LEU A 114 2.61 -1.06 -8.39
C LEU A 114 3.91 -1.61 -7.78
N LEU A 115 4.89 -0.73 -7.56
CA LEU A 115 6.18 -1.12 -6.98
C LEU A 115 6.01 -1.78 -5.61
N PHE A 116 5.13 -1.24 -4.77
CA PHE A 116 4.75 -1.83 -3.49
C PHE A 116 4.22 -3.26 -3.66
N ALA A 117 3.30 -3.47 -4.62
CA ALA A 117 2.74 -4.80 -4.85
C ALA A 117 3.79 -5.79 -5.37
N GLU A 118 4.68 -5.35 -6.27
CA GLU A 118 5.79 -6.19 -6.75
C GLU A 118 6.77 -6.57 -5.64
N LYS A 119 7.15 -5.59 -4.80
CA LYS A 119 8.01 -5.83 -3.63
C LYS A 119 7.34 -6.79 -2.64
N LEU A 120 6.04 -6.64 -2.41
CA LEU A 120 5.27 -7.50 -1.53
C LEU A 120 5.25 -8.97 -2.00
N MET A 121 5.10 -9.21 -3.31
CA MET A 121 5.13 -10.58 -3.86
C MET A 121 6.50 -11.28 -3.68
N ARG A 122 7.58 -10.52 -3.44
CA ARG A 122 8.94 -11.05 -3.26
C ARG A 122 9.34 -11.22 -1.80
N HIS A 123 8.46 -10.83 -0.88
CA HIS A 123 8.73 -10.95 0.53
C HIS A 123 8.60 -12.41 0.99
N ASP A 124 9.49 -12.89 1.84
CA ASP A 124 9.56 -14.31 2.20
C ASP A 124 8.36 -14.80 3.03
N ALA A 125 7.77 -13.91 3.85
CA ALA A 125 6.63 -14.21 4.72
C ALA A 125 5.26 -14.23 4.02
N MET A 126 5.17 -14.78 2.80
CA MET A 126 3.95 -14.83 2.00
C MET A 126 3.15 -16.12 2.20
N THR A 127 1.94 -16.00 2.75
CA THR A 127 0.93 -17.07 2.70
C THR A 127 0.17 -17.01 1.38
N PRO A 128 -0.52 -18.08 0.95
CA PRO A 128 -1.34 -18.08 -0.26
C PRO A 128 -2.36 -16.92 -0.29
N ARG A 129 -2.93 -16.56 0.87
CA ARG A 129 -3.86 -15.45 1.02
C ARG A 129 -3.19 -14.09 0.76
N ARG A 130 -2.00 -13.86 1.31
CA ARG A 130 -1.23 -12.61 1.11
C ARG A 130 -0.71 -12.50 -0.31
N MET A 131 -0.28 -13.62 -0.90
CA MET A 131 0.14 -13.70 -2.29
C MET A 131 -1.01 -13.35 -3.23
N ALA A 132 -2.20 -13.92 -3.03
CA ALA A 132 -3.39 -13.60 -3.83
C ALA A 132 -3.76 -12.10 -3.71
N PHE A 133 -3.66 -11.53 -2.51
CA PHE A 133 -3.84 -10.09 -2.30
C PHE A 133 -2.81 -9.26 -3.09
N ALA A 134 -1.51 -9.60 -2.98
CA ALA A 134 -0.43 -8.90 -3.66
C ALA A 134 -0.57 -8.98 -5.19
N GLN A 135 -0.90 -10.17 -5.73
CA GLN A 135 -1.14 -10.39 -7.16
C GLN A 135 -2.34 -9.58 -7.68
N SER A 136 -3.45 -9.58 -6.93
CA SER A 136 -4.64 -8.79 -7.29
C SER A 136 -4.32 -7.29 -7.32
N ARG A 137 -3.56 -6.82 -6.33
CA ARG A 137 -3.12 -5.42 -6.27
C ARG A 137 -2.13 -5.07 -7.37
N ALA A 138 -1.18 -5.94 -7.68
CA ALA A 138 -0.24 -5.78 -8.79
C ALA A 138 -0.99 -5.72 -10.12
N ALA A 139 -1.91 -6.66 -10.39
CA ALA A 139 -2.69 -6.68 -11.62
C ALA A 139 -3.52 -5.40 -11.82
N ARG A 140 -4.14 -4.88 -10.76
CA ARG A 140 -4.88 -3.60 -10.81
C ARG A 140 -3.96 -2.42 -11.07
N SER A 141 -2.86 -2.34 -10.31
CA SER A 141 -1.90 -1.22 -10.41
C SER A 141 -1.17 -1.22 -11.74
N ARG A 142 -0.84 -2.39 -12.32
CA ARG A 142 -0.26 -2.52 -13.67
C ARG A 142 -1.18 -1.92 -14.72
N ARG A 143 -2.49 -2.23 -14.67
CA ARG A 143 -3.46 -1.65 -15.62
C ARG A 143 -3.54 -0.13 -15.49
N ALA A 144 -3.74 0.38 -14.27
CA ALA A 144 -3.84 1.81 -14.00
C ALA A 144 -2.59 2.57 -14.44
N TYR A 145 -1.42 2.10 -14.02
CA TYR A 145 -0.15 2.72 -14.36
C TYR A 145 0.12 2.69 -15.87
N SER A 146 -0.08 1.52 -16.51
CA SER A 146 0.12 1.39 -17.97
C SER A 146 -0.80 2.30 -18.75
N PHE A 147 -2.06 2.41 -18.34
CA PHE A 147 -3.04 3.25 -19.01
C PHE A 147 -2.62 4.73 -19.00
N LEU A 148 -2.37 5.29 -17.81
CA LEU A 148 -2.03 6.72 -17.71
C LEU A 148 -0.64 7.03 -18.25
N PHE A 149 0.34 6.13 -18.08
CA PHE A 149 1.68 6.35 -18.61
C PHE A 149 1.68 6.41 -20.14
N VAL A 150 0.99 5.46 -20.80
CA VAL A 150 0.88 5.45 -22.27
C VAL A 150 0.03 6.63 -22.76
N ARG A 151 -1.10 6.92 -22.11
CA ARG A 151 -1.93 8.10 -22.41
C ARG A 151 -1.10 9.39 -22.35
N MET A 152 -0.27 9.56 -21.32
CA MET A 152 0.59 10.72 -21.19
C MET A 152 1.59 10.84 -22.34
N LEU A 153 2.18 9.72 -22.77
CA LEU A 153 3.05 9.69 -23.96
C LEU A 153 2.30 10.04 -25.24
N LEU A 154 1.06 9.55 -25.42
CA LEU A 154 0.21 9.88 -26.58
C LEU A 154 -0.16 11.37 -26.61
N HIS A 155 -0.33 11.99 -25.45
CA HIS A 155 -0.50 13.45 -25.33
C HIS A 155 0.82 14.23 -25.43
N LEU A 156 1.93 13.60 -25.83
CA LEU A 156 3.26 14.19 -25.98
C LEU A 156 3.79 14.84 -24.68
N ARG A 157 3.32 14.36 -23.52
CA ARG A 157 3.81 14.77 -22.20
C ARG A 157 4.86 13.79 -21.70
N ARG A 158 5.74 14.26 -20.80
CA ARG A 158 6.85 13.47 -20.27
C ARG A 158 6.43 12.75 -18.98
N PRO A 159 6.27 11.41 -18.97
CA PRO A 159 5.93 10.70 -17.76
C PRO A 159 7.09 10.70 -16.75
N PRO A 160 6.80 10.38 -15.46
CA PRO A 160 7.82 10.35 -14.41
C PRO A 160 8.78 9.16 -14.60
N PHE A 161 9.85 9.38 -15.37
CA PHE A 161 10.83 8.35 -15.71
C PHE A 161 11.58 7.76 -14.51
N ARG A 162 11.71 8.49 -13.40
CA ARG A 162 12.36 7.97 -12.19
C ARG A 162 11.62 6.76 -11.62
N THR A 163 10.31 6.89 -11.46
CA THR A 163 9.45 5.79 -10.97
C THR A 163 9.40 4.66 -12.00
N PHE A 164 9.37 4.99 -13.29
CA PHE A 164 9.42 3.98 -14.35
C PHE A 164 10.71 3.14 -14.34
N ARG A 165 11.88 3.77 -14.15
CA ARG A 165 13.16 3.04 -14.04
C ARG A 165 13.17 2.07 -12.87
N ARG A 166 12.64 2.49 -11.71
CA ARG A 166 12.47 1.63 -10.52
C ARG A 166 11.56 0.45 -10.82
N LEU A 167 10.47 0.68 -11.54
CA LEU A 167 9.56 -0.38 -11.95
C LEU A 167 10.21 -1.36 -12.94
N ILE A 168 10.99 -0.90 -13.91
CA ILE A 168 11.70 -1.79 -14.84
C ILE A 168 12.73 -2.66 -14.11
N ALA A 169 13.44 -2.11 -13.13
CA ALA A 169 14.39 -2.88 -12.32
C ALA A 169 13.72 -4.04 -11.59
N VAL A 170 12.42 -3.89 -11.30
CA VAL A 170 11.61 -4.91 -10.62
C VAL A 170 10.90 -5.81 -11.63
N ASP A 171 10.18 -5.29 -12.61
CA ASP A 171 9.49 -6.02 -13.69
C ASP A 171 10.03 -5.58 -15.07
N PRO A 172 11.08 -6.25 -15.60
CA PRO A 172 11.68 -5.89 -16.89
C PRO A 172 10.74 -6.05 -18.08
N LEU A 173 9.69 -6.87 -17.95
CA LEU A 173 8.72 -7.12 -19.01
C LEU A 173 7.57 -6.11 -19.00
N LEU A 174 7.53 -5.19 -18.02
CA LEU A 174 6.50 -4.16 -17.92
C LEU A 174 6.38 -3.33 -19.22
N PRO A 175 7.45 -2.77 -19.81
CA PRO A 175 7.32 -1.91 -21.00
C PRO A 175 6.69 -2.63 -22.20
N ILE A 176 7.00 -3.91 -22.36
CA ILE A 176 6.46 -4.75 -23.45
C ILE A 176 4.96 -5.00 -23.24
N ARG A 177 4.53 -5.16 -21.98
CA ARG A 177 3.13 -5.46 -21.62
C ARG A 177 2.26 -4.21 -21.51
N MET A 178 2.85 -3.03 -21.31
CA MET A 178 2.13 -1.77 -21.13
C MET A 178 1.15 -1.45 -22.26
N PRO A 179 1.50 -1.56 -23.57
CA PRO A 179 0.55 -1.34 -24.65
C PRO A 179 -0.66 -2.27 -24.59
N VAL A 180 -0.45 -3.54 -24.24
CA VAL A 180 -1.53 -4.54 -24.10
C VAL A 180 -2.46 -4.16 -22.94
N HIS A 181 -1.90 -3.74 -21.81
CA HIS A 181 -2.69 -3.27 -20.67
C HIS A 181 -3.46 -2.00 -21.00
N PHE A 182 -2.83 -1.04 -21.69
CA PHE A 182 -3.48 0.17 -22.18
C PHE A 182 -4.66 -0.15 -23.08
N LEU A 183 -4.47 -0.99 -24.11
CA LEU A 183 -5.53 -1.36 -25.04
C LEU A 183 -6.69 -2.08 -24.34
N ARG A 184 -6.40 -3.03 -23.43
CA ARG A 184 -7.44 -3.72 -22.66
C ARG A 184 -8.30 -2.77 -21.84
N THR A 185 -7.69 -1.76 -21.23
CA THR A 185 -8.37 -0.77 -20.41
C THR A 185 -9.11 0.26 -21.26
N TYR A 186 -8.51 0.72 -22.36
CA TYR A 186 -9.13 1.64 -23.32
C TYR A 186 -10.37 1.01 -24.01
N LEU A 187 -10.32 -0.29 -24.29
CA LEU A 187 -11.44 -1.03 -24.88
C LEU A 187 -12.51 -1.44 -23.85
N ASP A 188 -12.19 -1.42 -22.56
CA ASP A 188 -13.17 -1.66 -21.51
C ASP A 188 -14.11 -0.45 -21.42
N ARG A 189 -15.41 -0.68 -21.63
CA ARG A 189 -16.45 0.38 -21.68
C ARG A 189 -16.93 0.83 -20.31
N ARG A 190 -16.36 0.29 -19.22
CA ARG A 190 -16.69 0.73 -17.86
C ARG A 190 -16.17 2.16 -17.63
N PRO A 191 -16.85 3.00 -16.84
CA PRO A 191 -16.33 4.33 -16.50
C PRO A 191 -14.92 4.24 -15.91
N GLU A 192 -13.99 5.12 -16.29
CA GLU A 192 -12.58 5.10 -15.83
C GLU A 192 -12.47 5.05 -14.29
N ALA A 193 -13.37 5.75 -13.58
CA ALA A 193 -13.48 5.73 -12.11
C ALA A 193 -13.82 4.34 -11.51
N ARG A 194 -14.31 3.39 -12.32
CA ARG A 194 -14.61 2.00 -11.94
C ARG A 194 -13.58 0.99 -12.46
N GLN A 195 -12.60 1.43 -13.26
CA GLN A 195 -11.56 0.58 -13.83
C GLN A 195 -10.32 0.44 -12.93
N PHE A 196 -10.15 1.35 -11.95
CA PHE A 196 -8.97 1.45 -11.09
C PHE A 196 -9.33 1.53 -9.60
#